data_AF-F8PTG9-F1
#
_entry.id   AF-F8PTG9-F1
#
_cell.length_a   1.000
_cell.length_b   1.000
_cell.length_c   1.000
_cell.angle_alpha   90.00
_cell.angle_beta   90.00
_cell.angle_gamma   90.00
#
_symmetry.space_group_name_H-M   'P 1'
#
loop_
_entity.id
_entity.type
_entity.pdbx_description
1 polymer ?
#
loop_
_entity_poly.entity_id
_entity_poly.type
_entity_poly.pdbx_seq_one_letter_code
_entity_poly.pdbx_strand_id
1 'polypeptide(L)' 'DHAIDLKDTFKPRKGHMIPLSAPERDEVSSFIDKQLRKGYIRPSKSPMTSPVFFIPKKDGKKRCHAPKLIGSMDRCQ' A
#
# COMPACT_ATOMS: atom_id res chain seq x y z
N ASP A 1 6.38 16.64 -11.08
CA ASP A 1 5.56 16.79 -9.88
C ASP A 1 4.20 16.18 -10.18
N HIS A 2 3.63 15.38 -9.28
CA HIS A 2 2.38 14.64 -9.53
C HIS A 2 1.45 14.77 -8.33
N ALA A 3 0.92 15.99 -8.13
CA ALA A 3 -0.06 16.25 -7.08
C ALA A 3 -1.42 15.61 -7.41
N ILE A 4 -2.15 15.20 -6.38
CA ILE A 4 -3.52 14.70 -6.48
C ILE A 4 -4.42 15.75 -5.85
N ASP A 5 -5.24 16.41 -6.66
CA ASP A 5 -6.20 17.40 -6.16
C ASP A 5 -7.39 16.69 -5.51
N LEU A 6 -7.57 16.97 -4.22
CA LEU A 6 -8.68 16.44 -3.43
C LEU A 6 -9.86 17.40 -3.50
N LYS A 7 -11.08 16.86 -3.53
CA LYS A 7 -12.29 17.68 -3.37
C LYS A 7 -12.40 18.16 -1.92
N ASP A 8 -12.94 19.35 -1.68
CA ASP A 8 -13.10 19.92 -0.33
C ASP A 8 -13.98 19.06 0.61
N THR A 9 -14.83 18.21 0.05
CA THR A 9 -15.68 17.28 0.79
C THR A 9 -14.99 15.96 1.13
N PHE A 10 -13.73 15.77 0.72
CA PHE A 10 -13.00 14.53 0.90
C PHE A 10 -12.65 14.32 2.38
N LYS A 11 -13.11 13.20 2.93
CA LYS A 11 -12.80 12.77 4.28
C LYS A 11 -11.76 11.63 4.23
N PRO A 12 -10.59 11.77 4.88
CA PRO A 12 -9.62 10.69 4.97
C PRO A 12 -10.26 9.43 5.57
N ARG A 13 -9.98 8.27 4.96
CA ARG A 13 -10.47 6.98 5.44
C ARG A 13 -9.30 6.10 5.82
N LYS A 14 -9.39 5.45 6.97
CA LYS A 14 -8.49 4.35 7.31
C LYS A 14 -9.03 3.09 6.65
N GLY A 15 -8.25 2.48 5.77
CA GLY A 15 -8.56 1.16 5.24
C GLY A 15 -8.61 0.13 6.37
N HIS A 16 -9.48 -0.86 6.22
CA HIS A 16 -9.50 -2.01 7.12
C HIS A 16 -8.24 -2.85 6.90
N MET A 17 -7.63 -3.32 7.98
CA MET A 17 -6.48 -4.21 7.90
C MET A 17 -6.94 -5.59 7.42
N ILE A 18 -6.29 -6.11 6.38
CA ILE A 18 -6.57 -7.45 5.86
C ILE A 18 -5.76 -8.45 6.68
N PRO A 19 -6.36 -9.54 7.19
CA PRO A 19 -5.60 -10.57 7.88
C PRO A 19 -4.69 -11.29 6.88
N LEU A 20 -3.38 -11.06 7.01
CA LEU A 20 -2.35 -11.76 6.24
C LEU A 20 -1.89 -13.00 7.00
N SER A 21 -1.59 -14.08 6.27
CA SER A 21 -0.88 -15.24 6.82
C SER A 21 0.59 -14.90 7.11
N ALA A 22 1.27 -15.70 7.95
CA ALA A 22 2.69 -15.50 8.25
C ALA A 22 3.58 -15.35 6.99
N PRO A 23 3.52 -16.25 5.98
CA PRO A 23 4.36 -16.11 4.80
C PRO A 23 4.03 -14.87 3.96
N GLU A 24 2.75 -14.45 3.92
CA GLU A 24 2.36 -13.24 3.20
C GLU A 24 2.89 -11.97 3.89
N ARG A 25 2.96 -11.95 5.22
CA ARG A 25 3.53 -10.82 5.98
C ARG A 25 5.01 -10.64 5.68
N ASP A 26 5.77 -11.73 5.65
CA ASP A 26 7.20 -11.70 5.33
C ASP A 26 7.43 -11.22 3.88
N GLU A 27 6.58 -11.65 2.96
CA GLU A 27 6.62 -11.20 1.56
C GLU A 27 6.27 -9.71 1.41
N VAL A 28 5.25 -9.21 2.14
CA VAL A 28 4.90 -7.79 2.17
C VAL A 28 6.04 -6.96 2.78
N SER A 29 6.61 -7.41 3.90
CA SER A 29 7.73 -6.72 4.56
C SER A 29 8.94 -6.60 3.63
N SER A 30 9.39 -7.71 3.04
CA SER A 30 10.52 -7.71 2.10
C SER A 30 10.25 -6.90 0.83
N PHE A 31 9.00 -6.85 0.35
CA PHE A 31 8.61 -6.00 -0.76
C PHE A 31 8.72 -4.52 -0.40
N ILE A 32 8.21 -4.11 0.76
CA ILE A 32 8.30 -2.72 1.26
C ILE A 32 9.76 -2.30 1.36
N ASP A 33 10.62 -3.11 1.98
CA ASP A 33 12.06 -2.82 2.12
C ASP A 33 12.75 -2.64 0.77
N LYS A 34 12.39 -3.48 -0.21
CA LYS A 34 12.92 -3.37 -1.57
C LYS A 34 12.47 -2.08 -2.26
N GLN A 35 11.21 -1.65 -2.07
CA GLN A 35 10.73 -0.40 -2.65
C GLN A 35 11.31 0.84 -1.95
N LEU A 36 11.50 0.76 -0.63
CA LEU A 36 12.19 1.79 0.15
C LEU A 36 13.63 1.98 -0.35
N ARG A 37 14.37 0.87 -0.54
CA ARG A 37 15.75 0.91 -1.06
C ARG A 37 15.83 1.46 -2.48
N LYS A 38 14.82 1.21 -3.30
CA LYS A 38 14.70 1.78 -4.65
C LYS A 38 14.29 3.25 -4.66
N GLY A 39 13.81 3.78 -3.53
CA GLY A 39 13.30 5.15 -3.42
C GLY A 39 11.92 5.36 -4.04
N TYR A 40 11.19 4.28 -4.35
CA TYR A 40 9.84 4.39 -4.94
C TYR A 40 8.78 4.77 -3.90
N ILE A 41 8.99 4.39 -2.64
CA ILE A 41 8.13 4.76 -1.52
C ILE A 41 8.96 5.38 -0.41
N ARG A 42 8.30 6.09 0.51
CA ARG A 42 8.91 6.69 1.70
C ARG A 42 7.97 6.55 2.89
N PRO A 43 8.49 6.50 4.13
CA PRO A 43 7.65 6.58 5.31
C PRO A 43 6.82 7.87 5.31
N SER A 44 5.55 7.77 5.71
CA SER A 44 4.64 8.91 5.78
C SER A 44 3.93 8.99 7.13
N LYS A 45 3.47 10.19 7.48
CA LYS A 45 2.71 10.48 8.70
C LYS A 45 1.21 10.68 8.41
N SER A 46 0.73 10.19 7.27
CA SER A 46 -0.66 10.37 6.84
C SER A 46 -1.66 9.68 7.79
N PRO A 47 -2.84 10.28 8.04
CA PRO A 47 -3.93 9.62 8.78
C PRO A 47 -4.61 8.51 7.97
N MET A 48 -4.34 8.43 6.66
CA MET A 48 -4.87 7.44 5.74
C MET A 48 -3.94 6.23 5.65
N THR A 49 -4.52 5.05 5.49
CA THR A 49 -3.81 3.77 5.41
C THR A 49 -4.52 2.91 4.40
N SER A 50 -3.79 2.27 3.50
CA SER A 50 -4.35 1.28 2.58
C SER A 50 -3.64 -0.06 2.81
N PRO A 51 -4.40 -1.16 3.02
CA PRO A 51 -3.80 -2.47 3.18
C PRO A 51 -3.14 -2.92 1.87
N VAL A 52 -2.01 -3.59 1.97
CA VAL A 52 -1.31 -4.18 0.82
C VAL A 52 -1.36 -5.71 0.92
N PHE A 53 -1.73 -6.37 -0.17
CA PHE A 53 -1.69 -7.83 -0.26
C PHE A 53 -1.30 -8.29 -1.66
N PHE A 54 -0.94 -9.57 -1.78
CA PHE A 54 -0.51 -10.16 -3.03
C PHE A 54 -1.59 -11.06 -3.63
N ILE A 55 -1.87 -10.86 -4.91
CA ILE A 55 -2.74 -11.75 -5.68
C ILE A 55 -1.85 -12.65 -6.55
N PRO A 56 -1.96 -13.98 -6.44
CA PRO A 56 -1.24 -14.90 -7.32
C PRO A 56 -1.79 -14.80 -8.75
N LYS A 57 -0.89 -14.73 -9.73
CA LYS A 57 -1.24 -14.87 -11.14
C LYS A 57 -1.02 -16.30 -11.61
N LYS A 58 -1.68 -16.64 -12.73
CA LYS A 58 -1.52 -17.93 -13.43
C LYS A 58 -0.06 -18.25 -13.76
N ASP A 59 0.76 -17.23 -14.01
CA ASP A 59 2.19 -17.37 -14.36
C ASP A 59 3.11 -17.60 -13.15
N GLY A 60 2.56 -17.90 -11.96
CA GLY A 60 3.32 -18.06 -10.71
C GLY A 60 3.85 -16.77 -10.09
N LYS A 61 3.75 -15.64 -10.81
CA LYS A 61 4.12 -14.31 -10.29
C LYS A 61 3.00 -13.77 -9.40
N LYS A 62 3.37 -13.01 -8.36
CA LYS A 62 2.40 -12.29 -7.52
C LYS A 62 2.36 -10.82 -7.88
N ARG A 63 1.17 -10.22 -7.87
CA ARG A 63 0.99 -8.78 -8.06
C ARG A 63 0.55 -8.16 -6.75
N CYS A 64 1.29 -7.15 -6.31
CA CYS A 64 0.90 -6.29 -5.21
C CYS A 64 -0.39 -5.54 -5.59
N HIS A 65 -1.40 -5.65 -4.75
CA HIS A 65 -2.66 -4.94 -4.85
C HIS A 65 -2.84 -4.07 -3.60
N ALA A 66 -3.21 -2.82 -3.83
CA ALA A 66 -3.66 -1.89 -2.80
C ALA A 66 -5.00 -1.33 -3.28
N PRO A 67 -6.10 -1.50 -2.51
CA PRO A 67 -7.36 -0.89 -2.87
C PRO A 67 -7.18 0.63 -2.94
N LYS A 68 -7.85 1.25 -3.92
CA LYS A 68 -7.77 2.70 -4.13
C LYS A 68 -8.43 3.42 -2.95
N LEU A 69 -7.60 3.90 -2.04
CA LEU A 69 -7.91 5.00 -1.15
C LEU A 69 -7.19 6.20 -1.76
N ILE A 70 -7.96 7.23 -2.12
CA ILE A 70 -7.46 8.41 -2.84
C ILE A 70 -6.31 9.04 -2.04
N GLY A 71 -5.14 9.29 -2.64
CA GLY A 71 -4.03 10.07 -2.03
C GLY A 71 -2.80 9.31 -1.49
N SER A 72 -2.55 8.07 -1.88
CA SER A 72 -1.56 7.21 -1.18
C SER A 72 -0.09 7.46 -1.49
N MET A 73 0.51 8.40 -0.76
CA MET A 73 1.81 8.17 -0.11
C MET A 73 1.55 7.76 1.35
N ASP A 74 0.64 6.83 1.56
CA ASP A 74 0.13 6.44 2.87
C ASP A 74 0.94 5.28 3.44
N ARG A 75 0.91 5.13 4.77
CA ARG A 75 1.51 3.98 5.44
C ARG A 75 0.96 2.68 4.84
N CYS A 76 1.80 1.97 4.11
CA CYS A 76 1.58 0.57 3.76
C CYS A 76 1.78 -0.24 5.05
N GLN A 77 0.70 -0.81 5.56
CA GLN A 77 0.68 -1.77 6.65
C GLN A 77 -0.13 -2.99 6.23
#